data_AF-A0A1I8JJT7-F1
#
_entry.id   AF-A0A1I8JJT7-F1
#
_cell.length_a   1.000
_cell.length_b   1.000
_cell.length_c   1.000
_cell.angle_alpha   90.00
_cell.angle_beta   90.00
_cell.angle_gamma   90.00
#
_symmetry.space_group_name_H-M   'P 1'
#
loop_
_entity.id
_entity.type
_entity.pdbx_description
1 polymer ?
#
loop_
_entity_poly.entity_id
_entity_poly.type
_entity_poly.pdbx_seq_one_letter_code
_entity_poly.pdbx_strand_id
1 'polypeptide(L)'
;EQNVNCVSSTLLFKVLLGSSSQLKPPVPAPGKVSRGEASFSRNPYNNIGDAARAYLLDAAMPANSSSSGQLANKPAVQTRQNVAIEMLTPNADLDFDLVDASPPSVAGQQAGEKRLVEVRIVFTKIGDIDTVHECFEASVYLEVRWREPALDKAVTTVDTSSLWHPDLYVDNCIGDLKHQKEVEVIRVESGDTFVQEKHSVRGKFHEQMELSHFPFDTQDLTVTVCSNLPNSAIDLHEMSERPCRVLTNTFMDAQEWHLHTHVDATKALIHSDSHIGPRKRSALRFTTRATRKSVFYMVNIWLVSFILCALAMCAFCLDQKKLQSRLQLSFILLLTTITYKFVVNNSIPRIAYLTLLDKAILYNLLFLVLLIVWHSTTGQYDSRKIEKFAIVAFTAVYFLGVMVLGITVLCGACRRRWAINDKDRQHEIRLLNYASAKGSLQKDTSNSHRLGT
;
A
#
# COMPACT_ATOMS: atom_id res chain seq x y z
N GLU A 1 -8.38 -67.87 -8.59
CA GLU A 1 -8.94 -66.64 -7.99
C GLU A 1 -8.15 -65.42 -8.45
N GLN A 2 -8.38 -65.03 -9.70
CA GLN A 2 -7.92 -63.82 -10.37
C GLN A 2 -9.13 -63.31 -11.15
N ASN A 3 -9.28 -61.99 -11.30
CA ASN A 3 -10.36 -61.24 -11.97
C ASN A 3 -11.58 -60.80 -11.14
N VAL A 4 -11.38 -60.05 -10.05
CA VAL A 4 -12.42 -59.11 -9.57
C VAL A 4 -11.92 -57.65 -9.35
N ASN A 5 -10.61 -57.38 -9.31
CA ASN A 5 -10.11 -56.05 -8.91
C ASN A 5 -9.73 -55.06 -10.02
N CYS A 6 -10.08 -55.30 -11.29
CA CYS A 6 -9.66 -54.41 -12.40
C CYS A 6 -10.73 -53.42 -12.90
N VAL A 7 -11.95 -53.43 -12.36
CA VAL A 7 -13.06 -52.60 -12.88
C VAL A 7 -13.31 -51.32 -12.06
N SER A 8 -12.82 -51.24 -10.82
CA SER A 8 -13.06 -50.06 -9.97
C SER A 8 -12.07 -48.90 -10.19
N SER A 9 -10.87 -49.18 -10.70
CA SER A 9 -9.83 -48.14 -10.92
C SER A 9 -9.95 -47.38 -12.26
N THR A 10 -10.73 -47.90 -13.22
CA THR A 10 -10.79 -47.33 -14.58
C THR A 10 -11.97 -46.34 -14.74
N LEU A 11 -12.95 -46.35 -13.83
CA LEU A 11 -14.07 -45.41 -13.85
C LEU A 11 -13.74 -44.04 -13.22
N LEU A 12 -12.80 -43.98 -12.28
CA LEU A 12 -12.41 -42.74 -11.60
C LEU A 12 -11.44 -41.87 -12.41
N PHE A 13 -10.77 -42.46 -13.42
CA PHE A 13 -9.78 -41.74 -14.25
C PHE A 13 -10.37 -41.14 -15.55
N LYS A 14 -11.61 -41.50 -15.91
CA LYS A 14 -12.31 -40.96 -17.10
C LYS A 14 -13.19 -39.72 -16.83
N VAL A 15 -13.33 -39.30 -15.58
CA VAL A 15 -14.13 -38.12 -15.19
C VAL A 15 -13.29 -36.83 -15.17
N LEU A 16 -11.96 -36.91 -15.23
CA LEU A 16 -11.07 -35.75 -15.09
C LEU A 16 -10.46 -35.20 -16.40
N LEU A 17 -10.69 -35.83 -17.55
CA LEU A 17 -10.19 -35.34 -18.84
C LEU A 17 -11.19 -35.63 -19.97
N GLY A 18 -11.88 -34.61 -20.47
CA GLY A 18 -12.75 -34.77 -21.65
C GLY A 18 -13.60 -33.55 -21.95
N SER A 19 -13.02 -32.63 -22.70
CA SER A 19 -13.69 -31.45 -23.25
C SER A 19 -14.70 -31.82 -24.35
N SER A 20 -15.80 -31.05 -24.35
CA SER A 20 -16.55 -30.57 -25.51
C SER A 20 -17.57 -31.46 -26.24
N SER A 21 -18.68 -30.78 -26.53
CA SER A 21 -19.53 -30.86 -27.73
C SER A 21 -20.77 -31.77 -27.73
N GLN A 22 -21.90 -31.05 -27.77
CA GLN A 22 -23.06 -31.24 -28.67
C GLN A 22 -23.81 -32.57 -28.62
N LEU A 23 -25.00 -32.53 -28.00
CA LEU A 23 -26.05 -33.54 -28.18
C LEU A 23 -27.34 -32.86 -28.68
N LYS A 24 -27.63 -33.08 -29.97
CA LYS A 24 -28.95 -33.14 -30.64
C LYS A 24 -28.94 -34.47 -31.41
N PRO A 25 -30.05 -35.18 -31.75
CA PRO A 25 -31.46 -34.76 -31.83
C PRO A 25 -32.45 -35.86 -31.31
N PRO A 26 -33.78 -35.81 -31.55
CA PRO A 26 -34.39 -36.04 -32.88
C PRO A 26 -35.51 -35.06 -33.27
N VAL A 27 -35.77 -35.00 -34.57
CA VAL A 27 -36.83 -34.25 -35.26
C VAL A 27 -38.13 -35.07 -35.30
N PRO A 28 -39.31 -34.41 -35.27
CA PRO A 28 -40.42 -34.84 -36.11
C PRO A 28 -40.88 -33.75 -37.10
N ALA A 29 -41.46 -34.25 -38.19
CA ALA A 29 -41.79 -33.65 -39.49
C ALA A 29 -42.87 -32.53 -39.48
N PRO A 30 -43.13 -31.86 -40.62
CA PRO A 30 -43.61 -30.48 -40.69
C PRO A 30 -45.13 -30.33 -40.86
N GLY A 31 -45.67 -29.19 -40.40
CA GLY A 31 -47.07 -28.80 -40.55
C GLY A 31 -47.25 -27.30 -40.84
N LYS A 32 -47.37 -26.99 -42.14
CA LYS A 32 -48.23 -25.98 -42.81
C LYS A 32 -48.73 -24.71 -42.06
N VAL A 33 -48.47 -23.56 -42.73
CA VAL A 33 -49.46 -22.55 -43.21
C VAL A 33 -49.79 -21.33 -42.32
N SER A 34 -49.31 -20.16 -42.80
CA SER A 34 -50.04 -18.90 -43.09
C SER A 34 -49.99 -17.67 -42.19
N ARG A 35 -49.94 -16.54 -42.93
CA ARG A 35 -50.24 -15.12 -42.62
C ARG A 35 -49.17 -14.38 -41.81
N GLY A 36 -48.66 -13.22 -42.21
CA GLY A 36 -49.11 -12.26 -43.22
C GLY A 36 -49.19 -10.88 -42.55
N GLU A 37 -48.49 -9.89 -43.14
CA GLU A 37 -48.66 -8.42 -43.09
C GLU A 37 -47.26 -7.77 -43.22
N ALA A 38 -46.87 -7.27 -44.39
CA ALA A 38 -47.23 -5.98 -45.02
C ALA A 38 -46.63 -4.78 -44.25
N SER A 39 -45.46 -4.23 -44.62
CA SER A 39 -45.18 -3.30 -45.74
C SER A 39 -45.77 -1.89 -45.58
N PHE A 40 -44.92 -0.87 -45.38
CA PHE A 40 -44.85 0.42 -46.12
C PHE A 40 -43.94 1.39 -45.32
N SER A 41 -42.77 1.83 -45.81
CA SER A 41 -42.50 2.75 -46.94
C SER A 41 -42.44 4.22 -46.50
N ARG A 42 -41.25 4.84 -46.58
CA ARG A 42 -40.92 5.90 -47.57
C ARG A 42 -39.54 6.54 -47.30
N ASN A 43 -38.63 6.32 -48.25
CA ASN A 43 -37.59 7.26 -48.72
C ASN A 43 -38.29 8.38 -49.56
N PRO A 44 -37.67 9.46 -50.14
CA PRO A 44 -36.24 9.71 -50.41
C PRO A 44 -35.75 11.20 -50.39
N TYR A 45 -34.48 11.37 -50.84
CA TYR A 45 -33.71 12.55 -51.29
C TYR A 45 -32.73 13.17 -50.27
N ASN A 46 -31.41 12.90 -50.37
CA ASN A 46 -30.37 13.59 -51.20
C ASN A 46 -30.31 15.11 -50.89
N ASN A 47 -29.17 15.77 -50.63
CA ASN A 47 -27.82 15.57 -51.16
C ASN A 47 -26.84 16.58 -50.49
N ILE A 48 -25.52 16.37 -50.67
CA ILE A 48 -24.39 17.33 -50.50
C ILE A 48 -23.92 17.52 -49.04
N GLY A 49 -22.64 17.42 -48.68
CA GLY A 49 -21.37 17.21 -49.38
C GLY A 49 -20.22 17.20 -48.36
N ASP A 50 -19.04 16.74 -48.82
CA ASP A 50 -17.71 16.82 -48.18
C ASP A 50 -17.44 15.97 -46.92
N ALA A 51 -16.30 15.29 -46.75
CA ALA A 51 -15.20 14.89 -47.60
C ALA A 51 -14.41 13.81 -46.82
N ALA A 52 -14.08 12.69 -47.46
CA ALA A 52 -13.13 11.71 -46.93
C ALA A 52 -12.17 11.27 -48.03
N ARG A 53 -10.89 11.16 -47.66
CA ARG A 53 -9.73 10.59 -48.38
C ARG A 53 -9.15 11.41 -49.54
N ALA A 54 -7.86 11.71 -49.46
CA ALA A 54 -6.79 10.89 -50.05
C ALA A 54 -5.49 11.69 -50.31
N TYR A 55 -4.40 11.18 -49.74
CA TYR A 55 -3.07 10.98 -50.35
C TYR A 55 -2.15 12.14 -50.83
N LEU A 56 -0.89 12.04 -50.35
CA LEU A 56 0.39 12.05 -51.09
C LEU A 56 1.21 13.35 -51.31
N LEU A 57 2.52 13.14 -51.07
CA LEU A 57 3.74 13.67 -51.75
C LEU A 57 4.31 15.04 -51.34
N ASP A 58 5.46 15.01 -50.63
CA ASP A 58 6.82 15.43 -51.05
C ASP A 58 7.76 15.38 -49.82
N ALA A 59 9.08 15.12 -49.83
CA ALA A 59 10.07 14.86 -50.87
C ALA A 59 11.35 14.24 -50.22
N ALA A 60 12.07 13.48 -51.05
CA ALA A 60 13.54 13.34 -51.12
C ALA A 60 14.37 12.67 -49.98
N MET A 61 14.94 11.50 -50.32
CA MET A 61 16.27 11.03 -49.88
C MET A 61 17.30 11.24 -51.02
N PRO A 62 18.60 11.21 -50.70
CA PRO A 62 19.54 10.42 -51.48
C PRO A 62 20.28 9.38 -50.62
N ALA A 63 20.57 8.24 -51.23
CA ALA A 63 21.36 7.14 -50.67
C ALA A 63 22.87 7.46 -50.71
N ASN A 64 23.62 7.03 -49.69
CA ASN A 64 24.75 6.11 -49.92
C ASN A 64 25.38 5.52 -48.64
N SER A 65 25.63 4.22 -48.71
CA SER A 65 26.77 3.44 -48.20
C SER A 65 27.24 3.50 -46.74
N SER A 66 27.23 2.31 -46.13
CA SER A 66 28.39 1.62 -45.51
C SER A 66 28.41 1.39 -43.98
N SER A 67 28.64 0.11 -43.67
CA SER A 67 29.35 -0.45 -42.51
C SER A 67 28.69 -0.47 -41.12
N SER A 68 28.45 -1.72 -40.68
CA SER A 68 28.96 -2.32 -39.44
C SER A 68 28.58 -1.70 -38.09
N GLY A 69 27.86 -2.49 -37.28
CA GLY A 69 27.83 -2.30 -35.83
C GLY A 69 26.61 -2.89 -35.16
N GLN A 70 26.72 -4.13 -34.69
CA GLN A 70 25.80 -4.73 -33.72
C GLN A 70 25.59 -3.80 -32.52
N LEU A 71 24.34 -3.53 -32.11
CA LEU A 71 24.05 -3.20 -30.72
C LEU A 71 22.75 -3.88 -30.27
N ALA A 72 22.92 -4.68 -29.24
CA ALA A 72 21.88 -5.44 -28.57
C ALA A 72 20.82 -4.54 -27.93
N ASN A 73 19.57 -5.00 -28.00
CA ASN A 73 18.47 -4.53 -27.17
C ASN A 73 18.85 -4.64 -25.69
N LYS A 74 18.98 -3.50 -25.01
CA LYS A 74 18.84 -3.39 -23.54
C LYS A 74 17.45 -2.83 -23.25
N PRO A 75 16.66 -3.44 -22.35
CA PRO A 75 15.43 -2.82 -21.87
C PRO A 75 15.76 -1.59 -21.02
N ALA A 76 14.88 -0.59 -21.08
CA ALA A 76 14.97 0.66 -20.34
C ALA A 76 15.17 0.39 -18.84
N VAL A 77 16.29 0.87 -18.31
CA VAL A 77 16.56 0.95 -16.87
C VAL A 77 15.75 2.13 -16.35
N GLN A 78 14.67 1.83 -15.63
CA GLN A 78 13.92 2.78 -14.85
C GLN A 78 14.79 3.17 -13.65
N THR A 79 15.40 4.35 -13.71
CA THR A 79 16.28 4.86 -12.65
C THR A 79 15.45 5.07 -11.38
N ARG A 80 15.73 4.27 -10.35
CA ARG A 80 15.26 4.52 -8.98
C ARG A 80 15.75 5.89 -8.53
N GLN A 81 14.82 6.82 -8.31
CA GLN A 81 15.13 8.11 -7.70
C GLN A 81 15.18 7.86 -6.18
N ASN A 82 16.38 7.67 -5.65
CA ASN A 82 16.59 7.63 -4.20
C ASN A 82 16.54 9.06 -3.68
N VAL A 83 15.35 9.53 -3.30
CA VAL A 83 15.19 10.81 -2.60
C VAL A 83 15.57 10.58 -1.13
N ALA A 84 16.68 11.16 -0.69
CA ALA A 84 17.06 11.15 0.71
C ALA A 84 16.17 12.15 1.47
N ILE A 85 15.34 11.61 2.36
CA ILE A 85 14.46 12.39 3.24
C ILE A 85 15.16 12.48 4.59
N GLU A 86 15.66 13.66 4.93
CA GLU A 86 16.23 13.90 6.24
C GLU A 86 15.12 14.34 7.19
N MET A 87 14.88 13.55 8.25
CA MET A 87 14.01 13.96 9.35
C MET A 87 14.78 14.97 10.19
N LEU A 88 14.28 16.20 10.26
CA LEU A 88 14.88 17.24 11.11
C LEU A 88 14.80 16.80 12.58
N THR A 89 15.92 16.32 13.12
CA THR A 89 16.16 16.25 14.56
C THR A 89 16.57 17.65 15.04
N PRO A 90 16.28 18.04 16.29
CA PRO A 90 16.34 19.44 16.70
C PRO A 90 17.75 20.04 16.81
N ASN A 91 18.85 19.33 16.46
CA ASN A 91 20.20 19.91 16.47
C ASN A 91 21.15 19.11 15.55
N ALA A 92 21.39 19.58 14.32
CA ALA A 92 22.62 19.33 13.56
C ALA A 92 22.63 20.21 12.30
N ASP A 93 23.28 21.37 12.37
CA ASP A 93 23.58 22.22 11.22
C ASP A 93 24.89 21.74 10.57
N LEU A 94 24.81 21.24 9.33
CA LEU A 94 25.95 21.14 8.42
C LEU A 94 25.59 21.92 7.15
N ASP A 95 26.06 23.17 7.13
CA ASP A 95 25.90 24.10 5.99
C ASP A 95 26.81 23.67 4.83
N PHE A 96 26.16 23.32 3.72
CA PHE A 96 26.77 23.35 2.39
C PHE A 96 26.05 24.47 1.63
N ASP A 97 26.79 25.55 1.34
CA ASP A 97 26.30 26.76 0.68
C ASP A 97 25.75 26.44 -0.72
N LEU A 98 24.45 26.19 -0.81
CA LEU A 98 23.71 26.13 -2.06
C LEU A 98 23.14 27.52 -2.33
N VAL A 99 23.43 28.05 -3.52
CA VAL A 99 22.93 29.34 -3.99
C VAL A 99 21.40 29.28 -4.09
N ASP A 100 20.73 29.77 -3.06
CA ASP A 100 19.27 29.98 -3.08
C ASP A 100 18.95 31.03 -4.15
N ALA A 101 18.14 30.65 -5.13
CA ALA A 101 17.56 31.60 -6.06
C ALA A 101 16.72 32.61 -5.28
N SER A 102 16.97 33.91 -5.50
CA SER A 102 16.28 35.01 -4.82
C SER A 102 14.76 34.82 -4.84
N PRO A 103 14.06 35.05 -3.72
CA PRO A 103 12.62 34.88 -3.66
C PRO A 103 11.92 35.83 -4.63
N PRO A 104 10.83 35.42 -5.31
CA PRO A 104 10.01 36.34 -6.08
C PRO A 104 9.50 37.45 -5.15
N SER A 105 9.73 38.71 -5.49
CA SER A 105 9.28 39.83 -4.66
C SER A 105 7.75 39.93 -4.71
N VAL A 106 7.10 39.55 -3.63
CA VAL A 106 5.66 39.76 -3.43
C VAL A 106 5.48 41.10 -2.72
N ALA A 107 4.56 41.92 -3.22
CA ALA A 107 4.28 43.24 -2.66
C ALA A 107 3.93 43.14 -1.17
N GLY A 108 4.68 43.84 -0.31
CA GLY A 108 4.40 43.98 1.12
C GLY A 108 5.26 43.14 2.08
N GLN A 109 6.20 42.32 1.60
CA GLN A 109 7.04 41.49 2.47
C GLN A 109 8.45 42.08 2.65
N GLN A 110 8.94 42.16 3.89
CA GLN A 110 10.34 42.48 4.16
C GLN A 110 11.21 41.33 3.64
N ALA A 111 12.30 41.66 2.95
CA ALA A 111 13.21 40.68 2.37
C ALA A 111 13.82 39.79 3.47
N GLY A 112 13.47 38.50 3.49
CA GLY A 112 14.08 37.48 4.36
C GLY A 112 13.15 36.75 5.31
N GLU A 113 11.88 37.14 5.46
CA GLU A 113 10.95 36.48 6.38
C GLU A 113 10.12 35.38 5.68
N LYS A 114 10.20 34.15 6.19
CA LYS A 114 9.44 32.99 5.68
C LYS A 114 7.95 33.17 5.95
N ARG A 115 7.09 32.94 4.94
CA ARG A 115 5.65 32.89 5.18
C ARG A 115 5.30 31.61 5.94
N LEU A 116 4.69 31.78 7.11
CA LEU A 116 4.14 30.68 7.87
C LEU A 116 2.83 30.21 7.23
N VAL A 117 2.77 28.94 6.86
CA VAL A 117 1.57 28.31 6.31
C VAL A 117 1.19 27.12 7.18
N GLU A 118 -0.01 27.20 7.74
CA GLU A 118 -0.59 26.14 8.55
C GLU A 118 -1.35 25.17 7.65
N VAL A 119 -1.11 23.88 7.82
CA VAL A 119 -1.75 22.83 7.04
C VAL A 119 -2.40 21.83 8.00
N ARG A 120 -3.62 21.43 7.66
CA ARG A 120 -4.38 20.39 8.33
C ARG A 120 -4.87 19.37 7.32
N ILE A 121 -4.78 18.11 7.69
CA ILE A 121 -5.30 17.00 6.88
C ILE A 121 -6.47 16.32 7.57
N VAL A 122 -7.45 15.91 6.75
CA VAL A 122 -8.50 14.97 7.14
C VAL A 122 -8.58 13.86 6.11
N PHE A 123 -8.26 12.63 6.53
CA PHE A 123 -8.51 11.45 5.72
C PHE A 123 -10.03 11.18 5.73
N THR A 124 -10.70 11.49 4.63
CA THR A 124 -12.16 11.36 4.51
C THR A 124 -12.58 9.96 4.13
N LYS A 125 -11.78 9.27 3.32
CA LYS A 125 -11.99 7.88 2.93
C LYS A 125 -10.64 7.24 2.67
N ILE A 126 -10.41 6.07 3.24
CA ILE A 126 -9.29 5.21 2.88
C ILE A 126 -9.88 3.99 2.18
N GLY A 127 -9.35 3.72 1.00
CA GLY A 127 -9.78 2.65 0.12
C GLY A 127 -8.97 1.38 0.32
N ASP A 128 -8.69 0.71 -0.79
CA ASP A 128 -7.94 -0.53 -0.82
C ASP A 128 -6.44 -0.27 -0.55
N ILE A 129 -5.83 -1.16 0.22
CA ILE A 129 -4.40 -1.12 0.58
C ILE A 129 -3.71 -2.26 -0.17
N ASP A 130 -3.07 -1.94 -1.28
CA ASP A 130 -2.37 -2.91 -2.11
C ASP A 130 -0.93 -3.10 -1.62
N THR A 131 -0.74 -4.19 -0.89
CA THR A 131 0.58 -4.53 -0.34
C THR A 131 1.54 -5.06 -1.39
N VAL A 132 1.07 -5.57 -2.53
CA VAL A 132 1.92 -6.11 -3.59
C VAL A 132 2.50 -4.97 -4.43
N HIS A 133 1.69 -3.95 -4.72
CA HIS A 133 2.08 -2.78 -5.49
C HIS A 133 2.55 -1.60 -4.63
N GLU A 134 2.67 -1.76 -3.30
CA GLU A 134 3.17 -0.74 -2.38
C GLU A 134 2.40 0.60 -2.53
N CYS A 135 1.06 0.51 -2.57
CA CYS A 135 0.21 1.68 -2.74
C CYS A 135 -1.15 1.53 -2.04
N PHE A 136 -1.80 2.66 -1.81
CA PHE A 136 -3.16 2.69 -1.26
C PHE A 136 -4.01 3.78 -1.93
N GLU A 137 -5.33 3.57 -1.98
CA GLU A 137 -6.26 4.60 -2.44
C GLU A 137 -6.77 5.43 -1.27
N ALA A 138 -6.81 6.76 -1.40
CA ALA A 138 -7.44 7.60 -0.39
C ALA A 138 -8.11 8.84 -0.99
N SER A 139 -9.10 9.34 -0.24
CA SER A 139 -9.66 10.68 -0.39
C SER A 139 -9.27 11.50 0.84
N VAL A 140 -8.64 12.62 0.60
CA VAL A 140 -8.04 13.48 1.60
C VAL A 140 -8.60 14.88 1.43
N TYR A 141 -8.93 15.51 2.55
CA TYR A 141 -9.32 16.89 2.62
C TYR A 141 -8.20 17.68 3.31
N LEU A 142 -7.58 18.60 2.58
CA LEU A 142 -6.51 19.46 3.08
C LEU A 142 -7.08 20.86 3.31
N GLU A 143 -6.87 21.39 4.51
CA GLU A 143 -7.12 22.79 4.84
C GLU A 143 -5.76 23.48 4.99
N VAL A 144 -5.57 24.57 4.27
CA VAL A 144 -4.34 25.35 4.25
C VAL A 144 -4.70 26.77 4.65
N ARG A 145 -3.97 27.34 5.59
CA ARG A 145 -4.23 28.68 6.11
C ARG A 145 -2.94 29.48 6.21
N TRP A 146 -2.99 30.72 5.77
CA TRP A 146 -1.91 31.68 6.00
C TRP A 146 -2.49 33.06 6.27
N ARG A 147 -1.68 33.91 6.91
CA ARG A 147 -2.02 35.31 7.17
C ARG A 147 -1.72 36.15 5.94
N GLU A 148 -2.64 37.03 5.56
CA GLU A 148 -2.45 37.98 4.46
C GLU A 148 -2.58 39.43 4.95
N PRO A 149 -1.48 40.07 5.39
CA PRO A 149 -1.52 41.42 5.98
C PRO A 149 -2.02 42.51 5.03
N ALA A 150 -1.89 42.30 3.71
CA ALA A 150 -2.41 43.24 2.72
C ALA A 150 -3.93 43.40 2.80
N LEU A 151 -4.63 42.41 3.36
CA LEU A 151 -6.09 42.35 3.43
C LEU A 151 -6.65 42.90 4.76
N ASP A 152 -5.80 43.16 5.75
CA ASP A 152 -6.18 43.65 7.09
C ASP A 152 -6.90 45.01 7.05
N LYS A 153 -6.63 45.83 6.01
CA LYS A 153 -7.25 47.17 5.83
C LYS A 153 -8.33 47.23 4.75
N ALA A 154 -8.57 46.13 4.02
CA ALA A 154 -9.47 46.11 2.89
C ALA A 154 -10.93 45.84 3.34
N VAL A 155 -11.85 46.77 3.08
CA VAL A 155 -13.26 46.65 3.49
C VAL A 155 -14.08 45.80 2.50
N THR A 156 -13.65 45.68 1.24
CA THR A 156 -14.41 45.07 0.14
C THR A 156 -14.10 43.60 -0.12
N THR A 157 -15.01 42.92 -0.85
CA THR A 157 -14.81 41.60 -1.45
C THR A 157 -13.66 41.66 -2.45
N VAL A 158 -12.54 41.03 -2.12
CA VAL A 158 -11.34 41.00 -2.96
C VAL A 158 -11.38 39.80 -3.90
N ASP A 159 -10.86 39.98 -5.11
CA ASP A 159 -10.69 38.91 -6.08
C ASP A 159 -9.61 37.92 -5.58
N THR A 160 -10.08 36.78 -5.10
CA THR A 160 -9.29 35.70 -4.51
C THR A 160 -8.24 35.14 -5.48
N SER A 161 -8.42 35.31 -6.79
CA SER A 161 -7.50 34.78 -7.80
C SER A 161 -6.18 35.54 -7.90
N SER A 162 -6.14 36.79 -7.43
CA SER A 162 -4.96 37.65 -7.48
C SER A 162 -4.06 37.55 -6.24
N LEU A 163 -4.48 36.78 -5.24
CA LEU A 163 -3.76 36.63 -3.97
C LEU A 163 -2.57 35.67 -4.11
N TRP A 164 -1.58 35.85 -3.24
CA TRP A 164 -0.46 34.93 -3.13
C TRP A 164 -0.97 33.51 -2.76
N HIS A 165 -0.41 32.48 -3.40
CA HIS A 165 -0.74 31.08 -3.12
C HIS A 165 0.52 30.26 -2.78
N PRO A 166 0.43 29.28 -1.87
CA PRO A 166 1.58 28.48 -1.42
C PRO A 166 2.07 27.42 -2.43
N ASP A 167 1.41 27.31 -3.58
CA ASP A 167 1.69 26.34 -4.67
C ASP A 167 2.02 24.92 -4.16
N LEU A 168 1.01 24.31 -3.53
CA LEU A 168 1.14 23.00 -2.90
C LEU A 168 0.84 21.86 -3.87
N TYR A 169 1.64 20.81 -3.81
CA TYR A 169 1.44 19.55 -4.53
C TYR A 169 1.61 18.35 -3.59
N VAL A 170 1.09 17.20 -3.99
CA VAL A 170 1.29 15.94 -3.26
C VAL A 170 2.40 15.15 -3.95
N ASP A 171 3.47 14.83 -3.22
CA ASP A 171 4.67 14.23 -3.79
C ASP A 171 4.52 12.74 -4.07
N ASN A 172 3.92 12.00 -3.12
CA ASN A 172 3.79 10.55 -3.20
C ASN A 172 2.54 10.08 -3.98
N CYS A 173 2.04 10.86 -4.94
CA CYS A 173 0.89 10.46 -5.75
C CYS A 173 1.28 9.54 -6.91
N ILE A 174 0.44 8.55 -7.21
CA ILE A 174 0.59 7.67 -8.37
C ILE A 174 -0.50 8.03 -9.40
N GLY A 175 -0.07 8.53 -10.55
CA GLY A 175 -0.96 8.96 -11.63
C GLY A 175 -1.70 10.27 -11.31
N ASP A 176 -2.81 10.50 -12.02
CA ASP A 176 -3.56 11.74 -11.91
C ASP A 176 -4.45 11.77 -10.65
N LEU A 177 -4.34 12.86 -9.89
CA LEU A 177 -5.19 13.14 -8.74
C LEU A 177 -6.44 13.90 -9.18
N LYS A 178 -7.61 13.48 -8.68
CA LYS A 178 -8.82 14.31 -8.75
C LYS A 178 -8.71 15.38 -7.68
N HIS A 179 -8.60 16.64 -8.12
CA HIS A 179 -8.40 17.78 -7.24
C HIS A 179 -9.52 18.80 -7.42
N GLN A 180 -10.17 19.16 -6.32
CA GLN A 180 -11.09 20.28 -6.24
C GLN A 180 -10.58 21.28 -5.20
N LYS A 181 -10.58 22.57 -5.54
CA LYS A 181 -10.11 23.66 -4.70
C LYS A 181 -11.25 24.65 -4.44
N GLU A 182 -11.39 25.07 -3.19
CA GLU A 182 -12.28 26.13 -2.73
C GLU A 182 -11.46 27.09 -1.86
N VAL A 183 -11.71 28.39 -1.94
CA VAL A 183 -10.94 29.41 -1.21
C VAL A 183 -11.88 30.34 -0.48
N GLU A 184 -11.60 30.57 0.80
CA GLU A 184 -12.37 31.42 1.70
C GLU A 184 -11.44 32.42 2.40
N VAL A 185 -11.94 33.62 2.68
CA VAL A 185 -11.22 34.64 3.45
C VAL A 185 -11.88 34.74 4.82
N ILE A 186 -11.08 34.59 5.88
CA ILE A 186 -11.52 34.61 7.28
C ILE A 186 -10.90 35.82 7.95
N ARG A 187 -11.75 36.72 8.45
CA ARG A 187 -11.34 37.85 9.28
C ARG A 187 -11.55 37.48 10.75
N VAL A 188 -10.49 37.54 11.54
CA VAL A 188 -10.54 37.29 12.98
C VAL A 188 -10.89 38.60 13.69
N GLU A 189 -11.57 38.51 14.84
CA GLU A 189 -11.96 39.67 15.67
C GLU A 189 -10.76 40.52 16.11
N SER A 190 -9.53 39.96 16.11
CA SER A 190 -8.28 40.68 16.37
C SER A 190 -7.89 41.68 15.28
N GLY A 191 -8.58 41.68 14.13
CA GLY A 191 -8.25 42.49 12.95
C GLY A 191 -7.31 41.79 11.97
N ASP A 192 -6.83 40.58 12.29
CA ASP A 192 -5.98 39.80 11.40
C ASP A 192 -6.82 39.06 10.35
N THR A 193 -6.39 39.14 9.09
CA THR A 193 -7.05 38.46 7.97
C THR A 193 -6.24 37.24 7.54
N PHE A 194 -6.93 36.10 7.48
CA PHE A 194 -6.39 34.83 7.02
C PHE A 194 -7.07 34.41 5.73
N VAL A 195 -6.29 33.84 4.82
CA VAL A 195 -6.83 33.14 3.65
C VAL A 195 -6.80 31.65 3.95
N GLN A 196 -7.91 30.97 3.69
CA GLN A 196 -8.05 29.54 3.85
C GLN A 196 -8.35 28.87 2.51
N GLU A 197 -7.48 27.96 2.08
CA GLU A 197 -7.71 27.08 0.94
C GLU A 197 -8.13 25.70 1.41
N LYS A 198 -9.18 25.17 0.77
CA LYS A 198 -9.74 23.85 1.02
C LYS A 198 -9.54 23.01 -0.23
N HIS A 199 -8.77 21.93 -0.12
CA HIS A 199 -8.46 21.03 -1.22
C HIS A 199 -9.08 19.66 -0.93
N SER A 200 -9.96 19.19 -1.80
CA SER A 200 -10.39 17.80 -1.84
C SER A 200 -9.56 17.06 -2.88
N VAL A 201 -8.70 16.15 -2.42
CA VAL A 201 -7.78 15.37 -3.24
C VAL A 201 -8.16 13.90 -3.17
N ARG A 202 -8.32 13.24 -4.32
CA ARG A 202 -8.61 11.80 -4.39
C ARG A 202 -7.71 11.13 -5.41
N GLY A 203 -7.08 10.03 -5.01
CA GLY A 203 -6.33 9.18 -5.91
C GLY A 203 -5.54 8.10 -5.18
N LYS A 204 -4.50 7.59 -5.84
CA LYS A 204 -3.61 6.57 -5.31
C LYS A 204 -2.32 7.21 -4.82
N PHE A 205 -1.84 6.71 -3.69
CA PHE A 205 -0.62 7.17 -3.05
C PHE A 205 0.36 6.00 -2.94
N HIS A 206 1.61 6.28 -3.22
CA HIS A 206 2.72 5.35 -3.03
C HIS A 206 3.09 5.30 -1.55
N GLU A 207 3.28 4.09 -1.03
CA GLU A 207 3.71 3.85 0.34
C GLU A 207 4.60 2.62 0.42
N GLN A 208 5.78 2.77 1.00
CA GLN A 208 6.72 1.67 1.11
C GLN A 208 6.34 0.78 2.31
N MET A 209 5.88 -0.44 2.02
CA MET A 209 5.37 -1.35 3.05
C MET A 209 6.50 -2.10 3.76
N GLU A 210 6.49 -2.08 5.09
CA GLU A 210 7.46 -2.79 5.92
C GLU A 210 6.89 -4.13 6.41
N LEU A 211 7.19 -5.21 5.69
CA LEU A 211 6.58 -6.53 5.88
C LEU A 211 7.46 -7.51 6.68
N SER A 212 8.53 -7.03 7.33
CA SER A 212 9.49 -7.87 8.05
C SER A 212 8.84 -8.73 9.14
N HIS A 213 7.75 -8.21 9.71
CA HIS A 213 6.97 -8.87 10.76
C HIS A 213 5.58 -9.32 10.32
N PHE A 214 5.35 -9.41 9.02
CA PHE A 214 4.11 -9.95 8.47
C PHE A 214 3.80 -11.32 9.09
N PRO A 215 2.55 -11.59 9.52
CA PRO A 215 1.31 -10.82 9.32
C PRO A 215 0.92 -9.92 10.51
N PHE A 216 1.81 -9.73 11.49
CA PHE A 216 1.58 -8.88 12.67
C PHE A 216 2.12 -7.47 12.46
N ASP A 217 2.06 -7.00 11.23
CA ASP A 217 2.57 -5.71 10.80
C ASP A 217 1.53 -4.60 10.99
N THR A 218 2.05 -3.39 11.15
CA THR A 218 1.30 -2.14 11.15
C THR A 218 1.95 -1.27 10.10
N GLN A 219 1.16 -0.86 9.12
CA GLN A 219 1.63 -0.05 8.01
C GLN A 219 1.28 1.41 8.27
N ASP A 220 2.25 2.26 7.97
CA ASP A 220 2.11 3.71 8.02
C ASP A 220 1.64 4.15 6.63
N LEU A 221 0.45 4.75 6.54
CA LEU A 221 -0.13 5.28 5.31
C LEU A 221 0.13 6.78 5.28
N THR A 222 1.02 7.23 4.40
CA THR A 222 1.49 8.61 4.38
C THR A 222 0.95 9.40 3.20
N VAL A 223 0.71 10.69 3.42
CA VAL A 223 0.45 11.68 2.38
C VAL A 223 1.42 12.82 2.59
N THR A 224 2.29 13.05 1.61
CA THR A 224 3.36 14.05 1.70
C THR A 224 2.98 15.29 0.89
N VAL A 225 2.72 16.39 1.59
CA VAL A 225 2.36 17.68 0.99
C VAL A 225 3.59 18.56 0.91
N CYS A 226 3.87 19.09 -0.27
CA CYS A 226 5.08 19.85 -0.58
C CYS A 226 4.72 21.20 -1.23
N SER A 227 5.57 22.19 -1.05
CA SER A 227 5.48 23.44 -1.82
C SER A 227 6.53 23.46 -2.95
N ASN A 228 6.15 23.99 -4.11
CA ASN A 228 7.10 24.27 -5.20
C ASN A 228 7.99 25.50 -4.91
N LEU A 229 7.61 26.33 -3.94
CA LEU A 229 8.38 27.49 -3.53
C LEU A 229 9.66 27.08 -2.76
N PRO A 230 10.73 27.90 -2.81
CA PRO A 230 11.95 27.60 -2.08
C PRO A 230 11.71 27.62 -0.56
N ASN A 231 12.50 26.84 0.19
CA ASN A 231 12.45 26.77 1.66
C ASN A 231 12.72 28.12 2.37
N SER A 232 13.31 29.09 1.66
CA SER A 232 13.49 30.48 2.13
C SER A 232 12.21 31.32 2.07
N ALA A 233 11.21 30.92 1.27
CA ALA A 233 9.96 31.67 1.10
C ALA A 233 8.80 31.16 1.96
N ILE A 234 8.76 29.86 2.27
CA ILE A 234 7.62 29.21 2.93
C ILE A 234 8.08 28.25 4.03
N ASP A 235 7.36 28.23 5.15
CA ASP A 235 7.51 27.24 6.21
C ASP A 235 6.15 26.58 6.50
N LEU A 236 6.07 25.27 6.30
CA LEU A 236 4.84 24.48 6.51
C LEU A 236 4.79 23.97 7.96
N HIS A 237 3.70 24.26 8.66
CA HIS A 237 3.44 23.76 10.01
C HIS A 237 2.07 23.08 10.11
N GLU A 238 1.92 22.19 11.09
CA GLU A 238 0.60 21.66 11.44
C GLU A 238 -0.26 22.77 12.08
N MET A 239 -1.53 22.83 11.69
CA MET A 239 -2.48 23.78 12.26
C MET A 239 -2.71 23.51 13.76
N SER A 240 -2.34 24.46 14.61
CA SER A 240 -2.43 24.31 16.07
C SER A 240 -3.88 24.37 16.58
N GLU A 241 -4.76 25.13 15.94
CA GLU A 241 -6.16 25.30 16.39
C GLU A 241 -7.04 24.07 16.15
N ARG A 242 -6.70 23.26 15.15
CA ARG A 242 -7.53 22.15 14.68
C ARG A 242 -6.65 20.92 14.38
N PRO A 243 -6.80 19.82 15.12
CA PRO A 243 -5.97 18.65 14.91
C PRO A 243 -6.31 17.94 13.59
N CYS A 244 -5.30 17.29 13.03
CA CYS A 244 -5.46 16.34 11.92
C CYS A 244 -6.33 15.15 12.34
N ARG A 245 -7.13 14.60 11.42
CA ARG A 245 -8.08 13.52 11.73
C ARG A 245 -8.20 12.49 10.62
N VAL A 246 -8.71 11.32 10.98
CA VAL A 246 -9.09 10.25 10.04
C VAL A 246 -10.52 9.80 10.34
N LEU A 247 -11.33 9.69 9.29
CA LEU A 247 -12.68 9.14 9.39
C LEU A 247 -12.59 7.62 9.28
N THR A 248 -12.77 6.93 10.41
CA THR A 248 -12.73 5.47 10.47
C THR A 248 -13.99 4.82 9.91
N ASN A 249 -15.14 5.51 9.94
CA ASN A 249 -16.43 4.96 9.53
C ASN A 249 -16.55 4.72 8.02
N THR A 250 -15.71 5.40 7.23
CA THR A 250 -15.71 5.33 5.76
C THR A 250 -14.61 4.43 5.22
N PHE A 251 -13.90 3.71 6.11
CA PHE A 251 -12.82 2.81 5.73
C PHE A 251 -13.36 1.58 4.99
N MET A 252 -12.93 1.39 3.74
CA MET A 252 -13.43 0.28 2.91
C MET A 252 -12.81 -1.05 3.31
N ASP A 253 -11.51 -1.07 3.64
CA ASP A 253 -10.75 -2.30 3.88
C ASP A 253 -10.72 -2.72 5.36
N ALA A 254 -11.83 -2.47 6.05
CA ALA A 254 -11.99 -2.82 7.46
C ALA A 254 -12.06 -4.34 7.71
N GLN A 255 -12.10 -5.16 6.67
CA GLN A 255 -12.09 -6.62 6.78
C GLN A 255 -10.68 -7.15 7.04
N GLU A 256 -9.69 -6.67 6.29
CA GLU A 256 -8.30 -7.09 6.40
C GLU A 256 -7.51 -6.24 7.41
N TRP A 257 -7.87 -4.97 7.58
CA TRP A 257 -7.13 -4.02 8.40
C TRP A 257 -7.96 -3.42 9.54
N HIS A 258 -7.25 -2.91 10.54
CA HIS A 258 -7.77 -2.08 11.60
C HIS A 258 -7.10 -0.71 11.51
N LEU A 259 -7.88 0.30 11.13
CA LEU A 259 -7.42 1.67 11.00
C LEU A 259 -7.40 2.36 12.36
N HIS A 260 -6.25 2.94 12.72
CA HIS A 260 -6.07 3.71 13.93
C HIS A 260 -6.58 5.15 13.75
N THR A 261 -7.00 5.79 14.84
CA THR A 261 -7.62 7.13 14.82
C THR A 261 -6.60 8.27 14.85
N HIS A 262 -5.34 7.98 15.17
CA HIS A 262 -4.29 8.99 15.25
C HIS A 262 -3.72 9.32 13.87
N VAL A 263 -3.46 10.61 13.66
CA VAL A 263 -2.70 11.13 12.53
C VAL A 263 -1.52 11.90 13.10
N ASP A 264 -0.31 11.54 12.68
CA ASP A 264 0.92 12.22 13.06
C ASP A 264 1.36 13.12 11.90
N ALA A 265 1.66 14.38 12.17
CA ALA A 265 2.26 15.31 11.21
C ALA A 265 3.75 15.44 11.51
N THR A 266 4.60 15.17 10.51
CA THR A 266 6.06 15.27 10.63
C THR A 266 6.57 16.22 9.56
N LYS A 267 7.34 17.24 9.97
CA LYS A 267 8.03 18.12 9.03
C LYS A 267 9.15 17.35 8.32
N ALA A 268 9.24 17.54 7.01
CA ALA A 268 10.27 16.95 6.18
C ALA A 268 10.87 18.01 5.27
N LEU A 269 12.14 17.86 4.95
CA LEU A 269 12.78 18.64 3.90
C LEU A 269 13.06 17.72 2.72
N ILE A 270 12.47 18.03 1.57
CA ILE A 270 12.69 17.24 0.35
C ILE A 270 13.78 17.90 -0.47
N HIS A 271 14.80 17.11 -0.78
CA HIS A 271 15.84 17.46 -1.74
C HIS A 271 15.35 17.02 -3.12
N SER A 272 15.03 18.01 -3.97
CA SER A 272 14.68 17.75 -5.36
C SER A 272 15.92 17.97 -6.23
N ASP A 273 16.45 16.89 -6.80
CA ASP A 273 17.46 16.94 -7.86
C ASP A 273 16.77 17.33 -9.17
N SER A 274 16.59 18.63 -9.35
CA SER A 274 16.06 19.18 -10.60
C SER A 274 17.18 19.41 -11.61
N HIS A 275 16.85 19.51 -12.91
CA HIS A 275 17.81 19.88 -13.96
C HIS A 275 18.52 21.23 -13.70
N ILE A 276 18.02 22.03 -12.76
CA ILE A 276 18.49 23.36 -12.39
C ILE A 276 19.34 23.29 -11.09
N GLY A 277 19.64 22.09 -10.60
CA GLY A 277 20.39 21.84 -9.37
C GLY A 277 19.53 21.33 -8.20
N PRO A 278 20.16 20.94 -7.09
CA PRO A 278 19.48 20.48 -5.89
C PRO A 278 18.72 21.65 -5.24
N ARG A 279 17.41 21.51 -5.05
CA ARG A 279 16.57 22.47 -4.35
C ARG A 279 16.00 21.86 -3.07
N LYS A 280 16.08 22.61 -1.97
CA LYS A 280 15.44 22.29 -0.69
C LYS A 280 14.00 22.80 -0.72
N ARG A 281 13.03 21.90 -0.51
CA ARG A 281 11.60 22.22 -0.44
C ARG A 281 11.03 21.84 0.93
N SER A 282 10.25 22.74 1.50
CA SER A 282 9.50 22.47 2.74
C SER A 282 8.37 21.48 2.43
N ALA A 283 8.30 20.41 3.23
CA ALA A 283 7.28 19.37 3.12
C ALA A 283 6.69 19.03 4.49
N LEU A 284 5.44 18.59 4.48
CA LEU A 284 4.74 18.09 5.66
C LEU A 284 4.17 16.71 5.34
N ARG A 285 4.64 15.71 6.09
CA ARG A 285 4.21 14.32 5.96
C ARG A 285 3.13 14.05 6.99
N PHE A 286 1.98 13.62 6.51
CA PHE A 286 0.88 13.18 7.35
C PHE A 286 0.77 11.67 7.31
N THR A 287 0.90 11.03 8.47
CA THR A 287 0.89 9.58 8.59
C THR A 287 -0.29 9.13 9.42
N THR A 288 -1.13 8.27 8.84
CA THR A 288 -2.13 7.47 9.57
C THR A 288 -1.66 6.01 9.61
N ARG A 289 -2.11 5.20 10.56
CA ARG A 289 -1.63 3.82 10.73
C ARG A 289 -2.75 2.80 10.57
N ALA A 290 -2.45 1.70 9.89
CA ALA A 290 -3.36 0.56 9.73
C ALA A 290 -2.67 -0.73 10.20
N THR A 291 -3.30 -1.46 11.13
CA THR A 291 -2.80 -2.74 11.64
C THR A 291 -3.51 -3.91 10.97
N ARG A 292 -2.76 -4.88 10.46
CA ARG A 292 -3.31 -6.05 9.77
C ARG A 292 -4.00 -7.02 10.73
N LYS A 293 -5.10 -7.64 10.31
CA LYS A 293 -5.73 -8.76 11.03
C LYS A 293 -5.02 -10.08 10.71
N SER A 294 -4.08 -10.44 11.58
CA SER A 294 -3.20 -11.59 11.38
C SER A 294 -3.86 -12.98 11.45
N VAL A 295 -5.07 -13.11 12.01
CA VAL A 295 -5.70 -14.40 12.32
C VAL A 295 -5.84 -15.29 11.08
N PHE A 296 -6.26 -14.70 9.95
CA PHE A 296 -6.40 -15.42 8.67
C PHE A 296 -5.08 -16.07 8.22
N TYR A 297 -3.99 -15.29 8.25
CA TYR A 297 -2.66 -15.77 7.85
C TYR A 297 -2.10 -16.78 8.83
N MET A 298 -2.35 -16.61 10.14
CA MET A 298 -1.91 -17.59 11.13
C MET A 298 -2.62 -18.93 10.93
N VAL A 299 -3.94 -18.94 10.76
CA VAL A 299 -4.67 -20.20 10.53
C VAL A 299 -4.29 -20.78 9.17
N ASN A 300 -4.30 -20.02 8.08
CA ASN A 300 -4.10 -20.63 6.75
C ASN A 300 -2.65 -20.94 6.42
N ILE A 301 -1.69 -20.19 6.97
CA ILE A 301 -0.28 -20.38 6.65
C ILE A 301 0.42 -21.24 7.69
N TRP A 302 0.31 -20.89 8.98
CA TRP A 302 0.98 -21.68 10.02
C TRP A 302 0.35 -23.05 10.24
N LEU A 303 -0.99 -23.15 10.30
CA LEU A 303 -1.63 -24.44 10.55
C LEU A 303 -1.32 -25.43 9.43
N VAL A 304 -1.41 -24.99 8.16
CA VAL A 304 -1.11 -25.86 7.01
C VAL A 304 0.35 -26.28 7.03
N SER A 305 1.28 -25.36 7.29
CA SER A 305 2.70 -25.69 7.40
C SER A 305 2.98 -26.67 8.56
N PHE A 306 2.30 -26.49 9.70
CA PHE A 306 2.40 -27.40 10.84
C PHE A 306 1.85 -28.80 10.52
N ILE A 307 0.71 -28.90 9.81
CA ILE A 307 0.13 -30.19 9.38
C ILE A 307 1.08 -30.91 8.43
N LEU A 308 1.69 -30.23 7.46
CA LEU A 308 2.67 -30.83 6.54
C LEU A 308 3.85 -31.45 7.29
N CYS A 309 4.33 -30.77 8.32
CA CYS A 309 5.42 -31.29 9.14
C CYS A 309 4.97 -32.42 10.08
N ALA A 310 3.76 -32.34 10.66
CA ALA A 310 3.20 -33.42 11.46
C ALA A 310 3.04 -34.72 10.63
N LEU A 311 2.66 -34.60 9.35
CA LEU A 311 2.61 -35.74 8.42
C LEU A 311 3.99 -36.34 8.15
N ALA A 312 5.06 -35.55 8.22
CA ALA A 312 6.42 -36.08 8.09
C ALA A 312 6.80 -37.00 9.24
N MET A 313 6.27 -36.73 10.44
CA MET A 313 6.48 -37.60 11.60
C MET A 313 5.80 -38.96 11.44
N CYS A 314 4.74 -39.06 10.64
CA CYS A 314 4.13 -40.34 10.29
C CYS A 314 5.08 -41.27 9.51
N ALA A 315 6.15 -40.75 8.91
CA ALA A 315 7.16 -41.57 8.24
C ALA A 315 7.88 -42.52 9.23
N PHE A 316 7.97 -42.16 10.50
CA PHE A 316 8.51 -43.03 11.55
C PHE A 316 7.61 -44.23 11.88
N CYS A 317 6.31 -44.17 11.57
CA CYS A 317 5.38 -45.28 11.80
C CYS A 317 5.52 -46.41 10.77
N LEU A 318 6.17 -46.16 9.63
CA LEU A 318 6.42 -47.17 8.60
C LEU A 318 7.50 -48.15 9.06
N ASP A 319 7.54 -49.38 8.56
CA ASP A 319 8.56 -50.36 8.96
C ASP A 319 9.98 -49.97 8.47
N GLN A 320 10.99 -50.16 9.31
CA GLN A 320 12.42 -49.84 9.04
C GLN A 320 12.94 -50.55 7.79
N LYS A 321 12.45 -51.76 7.54
CA LYS A 321 12.90 -52.60 6.43
C LYS A 321 12.49 -52.04 5.06
N LYS A 322 11.45 -51.18 5.01
CA LYS A 322 10.94 -50.57 3.78
C LYS A 322 11.47 -49.14 3.62
N LEU A 323 12.79 -49.01 3.55
CA LEU A 323 13.48 -47.71 3.40
C LEU A 323 12.96 -46.89 2.22
N GLN A 324 12.70 -47.55 1.09
CA GLN A 324 12.17 -46.91 -0.13
C GLN A 324 10.86 -46.16 0.15
N SER A 325 9.92 -46.77 0.87
CA SER A 325 8.62 -46.15 1.18
C SER A 325 8.75 -44.94 2.10
N ARG A 326 9.66 -44.99 3.09
CA ARG A 326 9.93 -43.86 4.01
C ARG A 326 10.53 -42.66 3.28
N LEU A 327 11.53 -42.91 2.44
CA LEU A 327 12.16 -41.86 1.63
C LEU A 327 11.19 -41.26 0.62
N GLN A 328 10.38 -42.09 -0.04
CA GLN A 328 9.37 -41.62 -0.98
C GLN A 328 8.37 -40.66 -0.32
N LEU A 329 7.81 -41.01 0.84
CA LEU A 329 6.91 -40.14 1.60
C LEU A 329 7.59 -38.81 1.98
N SER A 330 8.84 -38.88 2.44
CA SER A 330 9.58 -37.70 2.90
C SER A 330 9.92 -36.75 1.74
N PHE A 331 10.31 -37.27 0.57
CA PHE A 331 10.55 -36.45 -0.62
C PHE A 331 9.27 -35.81 -1.17
N ILE A 332 8.13 -36.52 -1.11
CA ILE A 332 6.83 -35.95 -1.49
C ILE A 332 6.52 -34.76 -0.58
N LEU A 333 6.64 -34.91 0.75
CA LEU A 333 6.38 -33.83 1.70
C LEU A 333 7.35 -32.65 1.56
N LEU A 334 8.61 -32.91 1.23
CA LEU A 334 9.59 -31.87 0.91
C LEU A 334 9.15 -31.06 -0.32
N LEU A 335 8.79 -31.74 -1.41
CA LEU A 335 8.33 -31.08 -2.63
C LEU A 335 7.00 -30.33 -2.41
N THR A 336 6.09 -30.89 -1.62
CA THR A 336 4.84 -30.24 -1.23
C THR A 336 5.13 -28.96 -0.44
N THR A 337 6.08 -28.98 0.50
CA THR A 337 6.45 -27.80 1.30
C THR A 337 7.12 -26.71 0.46
N ILE A 338 7.98 -27.08 -0.49
CA ILE A 338 8.59 -26.14 -1.44
C ILE A 338 7.53 -25.52 -2.35
N THR A 339 6.64 -26.34 -2.91
CA THR A 339 5.52 -25.87 -3.74
C THR A 339 4.62 -24.93 -2.94
N TYR A 340 4.30 -25.29 -1.70
CA TYR A 340 3.51 -24.47 -0.80
C TYR A 340 4.16 -23.11 -0.52
N LYS A 341 5.50 -23.07 -0.30
CA LYS A 341 6.25 -21.82 -0.17
C LYS A 341 6.09 -20.92 -1.39
N PHE A 342 6.13 -21.47 -2.61
CA PHE A 342 5.92 -20.67 -3.83
C PHE A 342 4.51 -20.09 -3.91
N VAL A 343 3.49 -20.83 -3.49
CA VAL A 343 2.11 -20.33 -3.45
C VAL A 343 1.98 -19.17 -2.46
N VAL A 344 2.56 -19.29 -1.25
CA VAL A 344 2.54 -18.22 -0.25
C VAL A 344 3.32 -16.98 -0.72
N ASN A 345 4.42 -17.17 -1.45
CA ASN A 345 5.22 -16.07 -2.00
C ASN A 345 4.51 -15.30 -3.13
N ASN A 346 3.38 -15.80 -3.65
CA ASN A 346 2.56 -15.05 -4.62
C ASN A 346 1.56 -14.10 -3.94
N SER A 347 1.26 -14.28 -2.65
CA SER A 347 0.36 -13.41 -1.90
C SER A 347 1.08 -12.28 -1.13
N ILE A 348 2.41 -12.20 -1.26
CA ILE A 348 3.25 -11.19 -0.60
C ILE A 348 4.15 -10.58 -1.70
N PRO A 349 4.40 -9.26 -1.73
CA PRO A 349 5.38 -8.68 -2.65
C PRO A 349 6.75 -9.36 -2.51
N ARG A 350 7.51 -9.31 -3.60
CA ARG A 350 8.87 -9.87 -3.64
C ARG A 350 9.84 -8.93 -2.92
N ILE A 351 9.93 -9.10 -1.60
CA ILE A 351 10.84 -8.37 -0.73
C ILE A 351 12.18 -9.11 -0.57
N ALA A 352 13.26 -8.33 -0.39
CA ALA A 352 14.62 -8.87 -0.29
C ALA A 352 14.96 -9.47 1.09
N TYR A 353 14.11 -9.22 2.09
CA TYR A 353 14.31 -9.70 3.47
C TYR A 353 13.28 -10.77 3.83
N LEU A 354 13.62 -11.59 4.83
CA LEU A 354 12.83 -12.74 5.25
C LEU A 354 11.70 -12.34 6.20
N THR A 355 10.45 -12.62 5.85
CA THR A 355 9.30 -12.38 6.73
C THR A 355 9.26 -13.38 7.89
N LEU A 356 8.44 -13.10 8.90
CA LEU A 356 8.21 -14.03 10.01
C LEU A 356 7.55 -15.35 9.55
N LEU A 357 6.68 -15.28 8.54
CA LEU A 357 6.09 -16.47 7.92
C LEU A 357 7.14 -17.29 7.17
N ASP A 358 8.01 -16.63 6.41
CA ASP A 358 9.08 -17.34 5.69
C ASP A 358 10.05 -18.03 6.65
N LYS A 359 10.35 -17.43 7.81
CA LYS A 359 11.15 -18.07 8.87
C LYS A 359 10.52 -19.38 9.35
N ALA A 360 9.20 -19.40 9.55
CA ALA A 360 8.47 -20.60 9.97
C ALA A 360 8.47 -21.69 8.89
N ILE A 361 8.22 -21.31 7.63
CA ILE A 361 8.26 -22.26 6.50
C ILE A 361 9.68 -22.80 6.29
N LEU A 362 10.71 -21.95 6.41
CA LEU A 362 12.11 -22.35 6.28
C LEU A 362 12.54 -23.29 7.42
N TYR A 363 12.07 -23.04 8.65
CA TYR A 363 12.27 -23.96 9.77
C TYR A 363 11.68 -25.35 9.48
N ASN A 364 10.45 -25.41 8.98
CA ASN A 364 9.82 -26.68 8.60
C ASN A 364 10.55 -27.37 7.44
N LEU A 365 11.01 -26.60 6.45
CA LEU A 365 11.82 -27.11 5.34
C LEU A 365 13.14 -27.72 5.84
N LEU A 366 13.86 -27.02 6.72
CA LEU A 366 15.11 -27.50 7.30
C LEU A 366 14.88 -28.78 8.12
N PHE A 367 13.81 -28.82 8.91
CA PHE A 367 13.43 -29.99 9.68
C PHE A 367 13.16 -31.21 8.77
N LEU A 368 12.42 -31.03 7.67
CA LEU A 368 12.17 -32.09 6.68
C LEU A 368 13.46 -32.63 6.07
N VAL A 369 14.41 -31.75 5.74
CA VAL A 369 15.72 -32.17 5.21
C VAL A 369 16.49 -33.01 6.24
N LEU A 370 16.52 -32.58 7.51
CA LEU A 370 17.16 -33.35 8.59
C LEU A 370 16.50 -34.73 8.79
N LEU A 371 15.17 -34.79 8.69
CA LEU A 371 14.39 -36.03 8.79
C LEU A 371 14.70 -36.98 7.62
N ILE A 372 14.86 -36.45 6.39
CA ILE A 372 15.28 -37.24 5.21
C ILE A 372 16.69 -37.80 5.41
N VAL A 373 17.63 -36.99 5.89
CA VAL A 373 19.01 -37.43 6.18
C VAL A 373 19.02 -38.55 7.23
N TRP A 374 18.20 -38.42 8.28
CA TRP A 374 18.03 -39.46 9.29
C TRP A 374 17.47 -40.76 8.69
N HIS A 375 16.39 -40.69 7.91
CA HIS A 375 15.81 -41.88 7.29
C HIS A 375 16.79 -42.56 6.33
N SER A 376 17.60 -41.80 5.59
CA SER A 376 18.63 -42.35 4.71
C SER A 376 19.72 -43.10 5.50
N THR A 377 20.16 -42.55 6.64
CA THR A 377 21.20 -43.18 7.49
C THR A 377 20.68 -44.35 8.31
N THR A 378 19.37 -44.42 8.60
CA THR A 378 18.75 -45.54 9.33
C THR A 378 18.99 -46.89 8.65
N GLY A 379 19.16 -46.91 7.32
CA GLY A 379 19.50 -48.14 6.58
C GLY A 379 20.84 -48.78 6.95
N GLN A 380 21.75 -48.04 7.59
CA GLN A 380 23.07 -48.55 8.01
C GLN A 380 23.09 -49.03 9.47
N TYR A 381 22.11 -48.63 10.29
CA TYR A 381 22.09 -48.91 11.73
C TYR A 381 20.77 -49.62 12.11
N ASP A 382 20.77 -50.95 12.12
CA ASP A 382 19.59 -51.78 12.45
C ASP A 382 19.38 -51.91 13.97
N SER A 383 19.24 -50.79 14.68
CA SER A 383 18.98 -50.79 16.12
C SER A 383 17.65 -50.14 16.44
N ARG A 384 16.66 -50.95 16.81
CA ARG A 384 15.33 -50.50 17.27
C ARG A 384 15.39 -49.54 18.47
N LYS A 385 16.43 -49.63 19.30
CA LYS A 385 16.62 -48.71 20.44
C LYS A 385 16.97 -47.30 19.96
N ILE A 386 17.83 -47.22 18.94
CA ILE A 386 18.26 -45.95 18.34
C ILE A 386 17.07 -45.26 17.66
N GLU A 387 16.21 -46.02 16.97
CA GLU A 387 15.02 -45.45 16.34
C GLU A 387 14.01 -44.88 17.34
N LYS A 388 13.70 -45.61 18.42
CA LYS A 388 12.80 -45.09 19.46
C LYS A 388 13.32 -43.79 20.08
N PHE A 389 14.62 -43.74 20.34
CA PHE A 389 15.27 -42.52 20.84
C PHE A 389 15.18 -41.38 19.82
N ALA A 390 15.43 -41.65 18.54
CA ALA A 390 15.34 -40.66 17.47
C ALA A 390 13.92 -40.09 17.32
N ILE A 391 12.89 -40.92 17.36
CA ILE A 391 11.49 -40.47 17.29
C ILE A 391 11.22 -39.44 18.41
N VAL A 392 11.57 -39.78 19.65
CA VAL A 392 11.37 -38.88 20.79
C VAL A 392 12.20 -37.60 20.62
N ALA A 393 13.45 -37.71 20.19
CA ALA A 393 14.34 -36.57 19.99
C ALA A 393 13.84 -35.61 18.90
N PHE A 394 13.54 -36.10 17.69
CA PHE A 394 13.02 -35.28 16.59
C PHE A 394 11.67 -34.64 16.94
N THR A 395 10.80 -35.38 17.62
CA THR A 395 9.50 -34.86 18.09
C THR A 395 9.70 -33.74 19.11
N ALA A 396 10.53 -33.96 20.12
CA ALA A 396 10.82 -32.96 21.14
C ALA A 396 11.46 -31.70 20.55
N VAL A 397 12.45 -31.85 19.66
CA VAL A 397 13.11 -30.72 18.99
C VAL A 397 12.15 -29.93 18.12
N TYR A 398 11.26 -30.61 17.39
CA TYR A 398 10.25 -29.95 16.57
C TYR A 398 9.26 -29.14 17.41
N PHE A 399 8.65 -29.77 18.42
CA PHE A 399 7.69 -29.07 19.29
C PHE A 399 8.35 -27.94 20.08
N LEU A 400 9.59 -28.12 20.54
CA LEU A 400 10.35 -27.06 21.19
C LEU A 400 10.59 -25.88 20.23
N GLY A 401 11.01 -26.15 18.99
CA GLY A 401 11.23 -25.10 18.00
C GLY A 401 9.95 -24.37 17.62
N VAL A 402 8.84 -25.09 17.42
CA VAL A 402 7.51 -24.48 17.18
C VAL A 402 7.07 -23.66 18.39
N MET A 403 7.30 -24.12 19.62
CA MET A 403 6.95 -23.39 20.83
C MET A 403 7.79 -22.10 20.96
N VAL A 404 9.10 -22.18 20.76
CA VAL A 404 10.00 -21.01 20.79
C VAL A 404 9.59 -20.00 19.72
N LEU A 405 9.36 -20.47 18.49
CA LEU A 405 8.93 -19.62 17.39
C LEU A 405 7.57 -18.98 17.73
N GLY A 406 6.59 -19.76 18.18
CA GLY A 406 5.28 -19.28 18.62
C GLY A 406 5.36 -18.22 19.73
N ILE A 407 6.19 -18.44 20.76
CA ILE A 407 6.39 -17.48 21.85
C ILE A 407 7.04 -16.20 21.34
N THR A 408 8.10 -16.28 20.53
CA THR A 408 8.75 -15.08 19.97
C THR A 408 7.78 -14.24 19.15
N VAL A 409 6.90 -14.88 18.39
CA VAL A 409 5.86 -14.24 17.59
C VAL A 409 4.80 -13.61 18.48
N LEU A 410 4.26 -14.34 19.47
CA LEU A 410 3.24 -13.84 20.38
C LEU A 410 3.75 -12.69 21.24
N CYS A 411 4.92 -12.82 21.86
CA CYS A 411 5.55 -11.75 22.64
C CYS A 411 5.82 -10.52 21.76
N GLY A 412 6.35 -10.73 20.54
CA GLY A 412 6.59 -9.65 19.58
C GLY A 412 5.30 -8.95 19.14
N ALA A 413 4.21 -9.70 18.95
CA ALA A 413 2.90 -9.16 18.59
C ALA A 413 2.26 -8.39 19.76
N CYS A 414 2.30 -8.93 20.97
CA CYS A 414 1.79 -8.28 22.19
C CYS A 414 2.50 -6.96 22.46
N ARG A 415 3.84 -6.95 22.39
CA ARG A 415 4.63 -5.73 22.58
C ARG A 415 4.24 -4.62 21.61
N ARG A 416 4.01 -4.96 20.35
CA ARG A 416 3.66 -4.00 19.31
C ARG A 416 2.23 -3.49 19.42
N ARG A 417 1.28 -4.39 19.71
CA ARG A 417 -0.09 -3.99 20.00
C ARG A 417 -0.17 -3.03 21.19
N TRP A 418 0.64 -3.25 22.22
CA TRP A 418 0.74 -2.34 23.35
C TRP A 418 1.31 -0.97 22.95
N ALA A 419 2.40 -0.95 22.17
CA ALA A 419 3.01 0.31 21.72
C ALA A 419 2.07 1.17 20.84
N ILE A 420 1.24 0.53 20.00
CA ILE A 420 0.28 1.25 19.16
C ILE A 420 -0.90 1.77 19.98
N ASN A 421 -1.43 0.94 20.88
CA ASN A 421 -2.50 1.37 21.79
C ASN A 421 -2.07 2.55 22.67
N ASP A 422 -0.79 2.62 23.06
CA ASP A 422 -0.26 3.78 23.79
C ASP A 422 -0.29 5.05 22.94
N LYS A 423 0.09 4.97 21.65
CA LYS A 423 -0.02 6.11 20.71
C LYS A 423 -1.47 6.55 20.51
N ASP A 424 -2.40 5.62 20.36
CA ASP A 424 -3.83 5.93 20.26
C ASP A 424 -4.33 6.68 21.51
N ARG A 425 -3.93 6.21 22.70
CA ARG A 425 -4.26 6.85 23.97
C ARG A 425 -3.69 8.26 24.07
N GLN A 426 -2.43 8.47 23.67
CA GLN A 426 -1.80 9.79 23.66
C GLN A 426 -2.52 10.74 22.70
N HIS A 427 -2.95 10.25 21.54
CA HIS A 427 -3.72 11.05 20.58
C HIS A 427 -5.10 11.43 21.15
N GLU A 428 -5.80 10.49 21.80
CA GLU A 428 -7.07 10.78 22.46
C GLU A 428 -6.93 11.86 23.55
N ILE A 429 -5.88 11.78 24.37
CA ILE A 429 -5.56 12.80 25.38
C ILE A 429 -5.30 14.15 24.70
N ARG A 430 -4.55 14.20 23.58
CA ARG A 430 -4.35 15.43 22.81
C ARG A 430 -5.68 16.02 22.35
N LEU A 431 -6.58 15.20 21.80
CA LEU A 431 -7.90 15.64 21.36
C LEU A 431 -8.75 16.20 22.50
N LEU A 432 -8.72 15.57 23.68
CA LEU A 432 -9.43 16.04 24.88
C LEU A 432 -8.87 17.39 25.36
N ASN A 433 -7.56 17.56 25.36
CA ASN A 433 -6.92 18.83 25.73
C ASN A 433 -7.33 19.96 24.77
N TYR A 434 -7.38 19.69 23.46
CA TYR A 434 -7.90 20.64 22.47
C TYR A 434 -9.37 20.99 22.71
N ALA A 435 -10.22 20.01 23.01
CA ALA A 435 -11.63 20.25 23.31
C ALA A 435 -11.81 21.10 24.58
N SER A 436 -11.01 20.84 25.62
CA SER A 436 -11.03 21.61 26.88
C SER A 436 -10.55 23.05 26.66
N ALA A 437 -9.45 23.26 25.93
CA ALA A 437 -8.92 24.59 25.64
C ALA A 437 -9.91 25.43 24.81
N LYS A 438 -10.60 24.80 23.85
CA LYS A 438 -11.66 25.47 23.09
C LYS A 438 -12.86 25.81 23.96
N GLY A 439 -13.26 24.91 24.86
CA GLY A 439 -14.35 25.14 25.81
C GLY A 439 -14.06 26.28 26.79
N SER A 440 -12.82 26.42 27.28
CA SER A 440 -12.43 27.55 28.14
C SER A 440 -12.43 28.87 27.37
N LEU A 441 -11.86 28.91 26.17
CA LEU A 441 -11.87 30.11 25.31
C LEU A 441 -13.30 30.61 25.05
N GLN A 442 -14.24 29.70 24.79
CA GLN A 442 -15.64 30.04 24.51
C GLN A 442 -16.39 30.53 25.76
N LYS A 443 -16.00 30.05 26.95
CA LYS A 443 -16.55 30.50 28.24
C LYS A 443 -16.03 31.90 28.61
N ASP A 444 -14.76 32.19 28.31
CA ASP A 444 -14.15 33.49 28.56
C ASP A 444 -14.71 34.58 27.63
N THR A 445 -14.93 34.27 26.35
CA THR A 445 -15.64 35.18 25.42
C THR A 445 -17.07 35.45 25.89
N SER A 446 -17.81 34.42 26.31
CA SER A 446 -19.17 34.57 26.83
C SER A 446 -19.24 35.39 28.12
N ASN A 447 -18.25 35.25 29.01
CA ASN A 447 -18.16 36.06 30.23
C ASN A 447 -17.78 37.52 29.92
N SER A 448 -16.89 37.78 28.95
CA SER A 448 -16.54 39.16 28.56
C SER A 448 -17.74 39.91 27.98
N HIS A 449 -18.59 39.24 27.20
CA HIS A 449 -19.83 39.83 26.68
C HIS A 449 -20.88 40.12 27.77
N ARG A 450 -20.85 39.41 28.90
CA ARG A 450 -21.74 39.70 30.05
C ARG A 450 -21.25 40.82 30.96
N LEU A 451 -19.95 41.12 30.96
CA LEU A 451 -19.36 42.22 31.74
C LEU A 451 -19.35 43.56 30.98
N GLY A 452 -19.64 43.54 29.67
CA GLY A 452 -19.75 44.73 28.81
C GLY A 452 -21.17 45.25 28.56
N THR A 453 -22.19 44.60 29.16
CA THR A 453 -23.59 45.06 29.21
C THR A 453 -23.94 45.43 30.64
#